data_AF-G7WB13-F1
#
_entry.id   AF-G7WB13-F1
#
_cell.length_a   1.000
_cell.length_b   1.000
_cell.length_c   1.000
_cell.angle_alpha   90.00
_cell.angle_beta   90.00
_cell.angle_gamma   90.00
#
_symmetry.space_group_name_H-M   'P 1'
#
loop_
_entity.id
_entity.type
_entity.pdbx_description
1 polymer ?
#
loop_
_entity_poly.entity_id
_entity_poly.type
_entity_poly.pdbx_seq_one_letter_code
_entity_poly.pdbx_strand_id
1 'polypeptide(L)'
;MPEKEWLFSLEDGEHRVKLKHSNWIRRYHVELDNRTINTTRTIIKGGDKLSFEINLHKCVIVIRFNKNSLDYDLIVDDTSIEKNKKTEIPPEWNRPRPGCLKELFSYTIFTILIGIVSGLSGYSSDKIIGLVVGAILLYAALRYLMKRRQ
;
A
#
# COMPACT_ATOMS: atom_id res chain seq x y z
N MET A 1 -6.76 -10.30 -19.70
CA MET A 1 -6.38 -9.08 -18.97
C MET A 1 -7.61 -8.20 -18.95
N PRO A 2 -8.21 -7.87 -17.80
CA PRO A 2 -9.41 -7.04 -17.80
C PRO A 2 -9.10 -5.66 -18.39
N GLU A 3 -9.97 -5.25 -19.30
CA GLU A 3 -9.93 -3.95 -19.96
C GLU A 3 -11.25 -3.24 -19.68
N LYS A 4 -11.17 -1.93 -19.53
CA LYS A 4 -12.34 -1.07 -19.33
C LYS A 4 -12.18 0.19 -20.16
N GLU A 5 -13.25 0.60 -20.81
CA GLU A 5 -13.28 1.77 -21.68
C GLU A 5 -14.41 2.70 -21.26
N TRP A 6 -14.14 4.00 -21.32
CA TRP A 6 -15.11 5.07 -21.13
C TRP A 6 -15.05 6.03 -22.31
N LEU A 7 -16.24 6.42 -22.77
CA LEU A 7 -16.46 7.45 -23.77
C LEU A 7 -17.29 8.56 -23.13
N PHE A 8 -16.84 9.80 -23.25
CA PHE A 8 -17.53 10.96 -22.69
C PHE A 8 -17.14 12.23 -23.46
N SER A 9 -17.98 13.25 -23.39
CA SER A 9 -17.73 14.54 -24.03
C SER A 9 -17.32 15.59 -22.99
N LEU A 10 -16.28 16.34 -23.31
CA LEU A 10 -15.87 17.57 -22.65
C LEU A 10 -16.10 18.76 -23.60
N GLU A 11 -15.71 19.96 -23.16
CA GLU A 11 -15.84 21.19 -23.95
C GLU A 11 -15.04 21.15 -25.26
N ASP A 12 -13.92 20.43 -25.29
CA ASP A 12 -13.03 20.32 -26.45
C ASP A 12 -13.33 19.13 -27.36
N GLY A 13 -14.23 18.23 -26.96
CA GLY A 13 -14.69 17.13 -27.82
C GLY A 13 -15.02 15.84 -27.08
N GLU A 14 -15.16 14.77 -27.86
CA GLU A 14 -15.34 13.42 -27.33
C GLU A 14 -13.97 12.81 -27.01
N HIS A 15 -13.84 12.25 -25.81
CA HIS A 15 -12.64 11.59 -25.33
C HIS A 15 -12.90 10.12 -25.04
N ARG A 16 -11.85 9.33 -25.26
CA ARG A 16 -11.81 7.91 -24.94
C ARG A 16 -10.71 7.62 -23.94
N VAL A 17 -11.10 7.08 -22.78
CA VAL A 17 -10.16 6.57 -21.78
C VAL A 17 -10.23 5.04 -21.75
N LYS A 18 -9.09 4.38 -21.93
CA LYS A 18 -8.95 2.92 -21.78
C LYS A 18 -8.04 2.59 -20.62
N LEU A 19 -8.50 1.70 -19.74
CA LEU A 19 -7.72 1.10 -18.67
C LEU A 19 -7.44 -0.36 -19.00
N LYS A 20 -6.17 -0.75 -18.98
CA LYS A 20 -5.73 -2.14 -18.98
C LYS A 20 -5.13 -2.47 -17.63
N HIS A 21 -5.67 -3.49 -16.96
CA HIS A 21 -5.23 -3.91 -15.63
C HIS A 21 -4.65 -5.32 -15.67
N SER A 22 -3.40 -5.46 -15.20
CA SER A 22 -2.79 -6.78 -14.99
C SER A 22 -3.18 -7.34 -13.63
N ASN A 23 -3.90 -8.46 -13.61
CA ASN A 23 -4.44 -9.06 -12.37
C ASN A 23 -3.35 -9.56 -11.40
N TRP A 24 -2.17 -9.89 -11.91
CA TRP A 24 -1.11 -10.54 -11.12
C TRP A 24 -0.17 -9.53 -10.48
N ILE A 25 0.17 -8.48 -11.24
CA ILE A 25 1.07 -7.43 -10.83
C ILE A 25 0.22 -6.18 -10.97
N ARG A 26 -0.19 -5.56 -9.84
CA ARG A 26 -1.05 -4.35 -9.78
C ARG A 26 -0.47 -3.18 -10.60
N ARG A 27 -0.53 -3.33 -11.91
CA ARG A 27 0.07 -2.52 -12.96
C ARG A 27 -1.06 -2.11 -13.87
N TYR A 28 -1.11 -0.82 -14.11
CA TYR A 28 -2.17 -0.15 -14.83
C TYR A 28 -1.56 0.54 -16.03
N HIS A 29 -2.19 0.36 -17.19
CA HIS A 29 -1.89 1.14 -18.39
C HIS A 29 -3.14 1.92 -18.73
N VAL A 30 -3.01 3.24 -18.82
CA VAL A 30 -4.10 4.15 -19.14
C VAL A 30 -3.78 4.80 -20.48
N GLU A 31 -4.72 4.72 -21.41
CA GLU A 31 -4.65 5.37 -22.71
C GLU A 31 -5.76 6.42 -22.81
N LEU A 32 -5.43 7.62 -23.25
CA LEU A 32 -6.36 8.69 -23.61
C LEU A 32 -6.27 8.90 -25.12
N ASP A 33 -7.38 8.75 -25.84
CA ASP A 33 -7.45 8.95 -27.30
C ASP A 33 -6.36 8.17 -28.08
N ASN A 34 -6.14 6.91 -27.66
CA ASN A 34 -5.11 5.99 -28.16
C ASN A 34 -3.65 6.37 -27.84
N ARG A 35 -3.43 7.30 -26.90
CA ARG A 35 -2.09 7.66 -26.43
C ARG A 35 -1.93 7.26 -24.97
N THR A 36 -0.86 6.53 -24.66
CA THR A 36 -0.54 6.19 -23.27
C THR A 36 -0.21 7.46 -22.49
N ILE A 37 -0.88 7.62 -21.35
CA ILE A 37 -0.65 8.75 -20.44
C ILE A 37 0.00 8.29 -19.14
N ASN A 38 0.78 9.19 -18.53
CA ASN A 38 1.27 8.97 -17.18
C ASN A 38 0.16 9.28 -16.18
N THR A 39 -0.01 8.42 -15.18
CA THR A 39 -0.99 8.61 -14.12
C THR A 39 -0.32 8.54 -12.77
N THR A 40 -0.82 9.31 -11.81
CA THR A 40 -0.37 9.24 -10.42
C THR A 40 -1.20 8.20 -9.69
N ARG A 41 -0.56 7.12 -9.26
CA ARG A 41 -1.21 6.07 -8.47
C ARG A 41 -1.17 6.41 -6.99
N THR A 42 -2.33 6.32 -6.35
CA THR A 42 -2.47 6.42 -4.89
C THR A 42 -3.25 5.23 -4.35
N ILE A 43 -2.82 4.68 -3.22
CA ILE A 43 -3.52 3.57 -2.57
C ILE A 43 -4.73 4.14 -1.81
N ILE A 44 -5.87 3.48 -1.93
CA ILE A 44 -7.08 3.80 -1.18
C ILE A 44 -7.54 2.59 -0.37
N LYS A 45 -8.46 2.79 0.56
CA LYS A 45 -8.99 1.67 1.35
C LYS A 45 -9.73 0.70 0.43
N GLY A 46 -9.20 -0.53 0.31
CA GLY A 46 -9.79 -1.58 -0.53
C GLY A 46 -9.58 -1.37 -2.04
N GLY A 47 -8.60 -0.57 -2.46
CA GLY A 47 -8.43 -0.25 -3.87
C GLY A 47 -7.19 0.56 -4.20
N ASP A 48 -7.17 1.05 -5.44
CA ASP A 48 -6.22 2.02 -5.94
C ASP A 48 -6.98 3.14 -6.66
N LYS A 49 -6.40 4.34 -6.73
CA LYS A 49 -6.87 5.40 -7.63
C LYS A 49 -5.74 5.87 -8.53
N LEU A 50 -6.07 6.20 -9.78
CA LEU A 50 -5.17 6.75 -10.78
C LEU A 50 -5.65 8.16 -11.13
N SER A 51 -4.81 9.16 -10.88
CA SER A 51 -5.15 10.57 -11.12
C SER A 51 -4.39 11.09 -12.34
N PHE A 52 -5.08 11.85 -13.18
CA PHE A 52 -4.54 12.54 -14.35
C PHE A 52 -5.47 13.71 -14.71
N GLU A 53 -5.07 14.50 -15.69
CA GLU A 53 -5.81 15.68 -16.13
C GLU A 53 -6.05 15.60 -17.64
N ILE A 54 -7.23 16.04 -18.08
CA ILE A 54 -7.56 16.29 -19.48
C ILE A 54 -7.88 17.77 -19.57
N ASN A 55 -6.97 18.56 -20.15
CA ASN A 55 -7.03 20.02 -20.13
C ASN A 55 -7.12 20.57 -18.69
N LEU A 56 -8.26 21.17 -18.33
CA LEU A 56 -8.53 21.72 -16.99
C LEU A 56 -9.41 20.80 -16.12
N HIS A 57 -9.78 19.62 -16.64
CA HIS A 57 -10.65 18.68 -15.95
C HIS A 57 -9.83 17.67 -15.17
N LYS A 58 -10.19 17.49 -13.90
CA LYS A 58 -9.54 16.52 -13.01
C LYS A 58 -10.16 15.15 -13.23
N CYS A 59 -9.36 14.19 -13.67
CA CYS A 59 -9.80 12.83 -13.93
C CYS A 59 -9.21 11.86 -12.91
N VAL A 60 -10.07 11.01 -12.34
CA VAL A 60 -9.68 9.97 -11.40
C VAL A 60 -10.35 8.65 -11.76
N ILE A 61 -9.53 7.63 -12.06
CA ILE A 61 -10.01 6.25 -12.16
C ILE A 61 -9.92 5.62 -10.77
N VAL A 62 -11.05 5.20 -10.22
CA VAL A 62 -11.13 4.48 -8.96
C VAL A 62 -11.27 2.98 -9.25
N ILE A 63 -10.36 2.20 -8.67
CA ILE A 63 -10.31 0.74 -8.82
C ILE A 63 -10.60 0.13 -7.45
N ARG A 64 -11.72 -0.57 -7.29
CA ARG A 64 -12.10 -1.23 -6.04
C ARG A 64 -11.88 -2.73 -6.13
N PHE A 65 -11.20 -3.27 -5.12
CA PHE A 65 -10.97 -4.71 -4.96
C PHE A 65 -12.06 -5.28 -4.05
N ASN A 66 -13.12 -5.81 -4.65
CA ASN A 66 -14.11 -6.57 -3.90
C ASN A 66 -13.65 -8.03 -3.76
N LYS A 67 -14.33 -8.80 -2.91
CA LYS A 67 -13.95 -10.21 -2.64
C LYS A 67 -13.81 -11.05 -3.92
N ASN A 68 -14.72 -10.84 -4.88
CA ASN A 68 -14.83 -11.66 -6.09
C ASN A 68 -14.86 -10.83 -7.38
N SER A 69 -14.74 -9.50 -7.31
CA SER A 69 -14.85 -8.62 -8.47
C SER A 69 -13.89 -7.43 -8.39
N LEU A 70 -13.64 -6.85 -9.54
CA LEU A 70 -12.93 -5.58 -9.69
C LEU A 70 -13.94 -4.57 -10.24
N ASP A 71 -14.15 -3.49 -9.51
CA ASP A 71 -15.01 -2.41 -9.98
C ASP A 71 -14.14 -1.23 -10.41
N TYR A 72 -14.49 -0.66 -11.55
CA TYR A 72 -13.80 0.48 -12.14
C TYR A 72 -14.79 1.62 -12.29
N ASP A 73 -14.39 2.82 -11.93
CA ASP A 73 -15.21 4.02 -12.03
C ASP A 73 -14.34 5.18 -12.49
N LEU A 74 -14.68 5.81 -13.62
CA LEU A 74 -14.03 7.03 -14.07
C LEU A 74 -14.82 8.23 -13.54
N ILE A 75 -14.13 9.08 -12.79
CA ILE A 75 -14.67 10.30 -12.21
C ILE A 75 -14.01 11.49 -12.92
N VAL A 76 -14.81 12.39 -13.44
CA VAL A 76 -14.37 13.67 -14.04
C VAL A 76 -15.07 14.79 -13.28
N ASP A 77 -14.29 15.71 -12.70
CA ASP A 77 -14.80 16.83 -11.88
C ASP A 77 -15.86 16.39 -10.86
N ASP A 78 -15.49 15.39 -10.04
CA ASP A 78 -16.34 14.77 -9.03
C ASP A 78 -17.60 14.07 -9.56
N THR A 79 -17.74 13.87 -10.88
CA THR A 79 -18.88 13.19 -11.49
C THR A 79 -18.46 11.84 -12.08
N SER A 80 -19.12 10.76 -11.65
CA SER A 80 -18.91 9.43 -12.23
C SER A 80 -19.51 9.38 -13.63
N ILE A 81 -18.71 9.03 -14.63
CA ILE A 81 -19.13 8.92 -16.03
C ILE A 81 -20.18 7.82 -16.21
N GLU A 82 -20.02 6.69 -15.53
CA GLU A 82 -20.96 5.57 -15.66
C GLU A 82 -22.30 5.83 -14.96
N LYS A 83 -22.26 6.45 -13.78
CA LYS A 83 -23.44 6.64 -12.95
C LYS A 83 -24.13 7.98 -13.21
N ASN A 84 -23.47 8.87 -13.95
CA ASN A 84 -23.88 10.26 -14.17
C ASN A 84 -24.32 10.95 -12.86
N LYS A 85 -23.55 10.72 -11.80
CA LYS A 85 -23.85 11.21 -10.46
C LYS A 85 -22.58 11.70 -9.79
N LYS A 86 -22.71 12.81 -9.05
CA LYS A 86 -21.65 13.31 -8.19
C LYS A 86 -21.21 12.21 -7.21
N THR A 87 -19.93 11.87 -7.27
CA THR A 87 -19.32 10.76 -6.54
C THR A 87 -18.10 11.30 -5.81
N GLU A 88 -18.05 11.07 -4.50
CA GLU A 88 -16.91 11.47 -3.69
C GLU A 88 -15.69 10.61 -4.04
N ILE A 89 -14.57 11.29 -4.33
CA ILE A 89 -13.30 10.61 -4.59
C ILE A 89 -12.76 10.07 -3.27
N PRO A 90 -12.47 8.77 -3.15
CA PRO A 90 -11.96 8.21 -1.91
C PRO A 90 -10.64 8.87 -1.49
N PRO A 91 -10.48 9.17 -0.18
CA PRO A 91 -9.26 9.76 0.33
C PRO A 91 -8.09 8.78 0.21
N GLU A 92 -6.89 9.34 0.16
CA GLU A 92 -5.67 8.53 0.22
C GLU A 92 -5.63 7.71 1.51
N TRP A 93 -5.28 6.43 1.37
CA TRP A 93 -5.14 5.57 2.52
C TRP A 93 -3.79 5.75 3.17
N ASN A 94 -3.78 6.52 4.26
CA ASN A 94 -2.65 6.55 5.17
C ASN A 94 -2.58 5.23 5.93
N ARG A 95 -1.60 4.39 5.57
CA ARG A 95 -1.35 3.14 6.30
C ARG A 95 -1.19 3.49 7.78
N PRO A 96 -1.95 2.85 8.71
CA PRO A 96 -1.74 3.10 10.13
C PRO A 96 -0.27 2.84 10.43
N ARG A 97 0.38 3.82 11.10
CA ARG A 97 1.76 3.63 11.57
C ARG A 97 1.76 2.32 12.33
N PRO A 98 2.62 1.35 11.98
CA PRO A 98 2.62 0.08 12.69
C PRO A 98 2.82 0.41 14.18
N GLY A 99 1.82 0.05 14.99
CA GLY A 99 2.02 0.02 16.43
C GLY A 99 3.23 -0.85 16.76
N CYS A 100 3.88 -0.55 17.87
CA CYS A 100 5.11 -1.12 18.46
C CYS A 100 5.32 -2.66 18.33
N LEU A 101 4.30 -3.43 17.95
CA LEU A 101 4.36 -4.88 17.73
C LEU A 101 5.32 -5.35 16.63
N LYS A 102 5.70 -4.51 15.65
CA LYS A 102 6.73 -4.89 14.67
C LYS A 102 8.14 -4.99 15.27
N GLU A 103 8.43 -4.32 16.39
CA GLU A 103 9.68 -4.57 17.11
C GLU A 103 9.70 -5.97 17.71
N LEU A 104 8.57 -6.46 18.24
CA LEU A 104 8.51 -7.79 18.87
C LEU A 104 8.74 -8.95 17.88
N PHE A 105 8.30 -8.82 16.62
CA PHE A 105 8.56 -9.85 15.60
C PHE A 105 9.99 -9.83 15.05
N SER A 106 10.70 -8.70 15.14
CA SER A 106 12.14 -8.66 14.84
C SER A 106 12.96 -9.39 15.90
N TYR A 107 12.54 -9.31 17.18
CA TYR A 107 13.23 -9.98 18.28
C TYR A 107 13.05 -11.50 18.25
N THR A 108 11.90 -12.02 17.85
CA THR A 108 11.65 -13.48 17.81
C THR A 108 12.44 -14.21 16.73
N ILE A 109 12.65 -13.59 15.55
CA ILE A 109 13.48 -14.17 14.50
C ILE A 109 14.96 -14.19 14.94
N PHE A 110 15.41 -13.14 15.64
CA PHE A 110 16.78 -13.04 16.14
C PHE A 110 17.09 -14.09 17.22
N THR A 111 16.15 -14.38 18.14
CA THR A 111 16.35 -15.40 19.17
C THR A 111 16.37 -16.82 18.61
N ILE A 112 15.55 -17.12 17.60
CA ILE A 112 15.57 -18.43 16.91
C ILE A 112 16.92 -18.63 16.20
N LEU A 113 17.44 -17.60 15.51
CA LEU A 113 18.75 -17.65 14.86
C LEU A 113 19.90 -17.87 15.86
N ILE A 114 19.89 -17.19 17.00
CA ILE A 114 20.89 -17.38 18.07
C ILE A 114 20.82 -18.81 18.63
N GLY A 115 19.62 -19.37 18.81
CA GLY A 115 19.42 -20.75 19.25
C GLY A 115 20.00 -21.78 18.28
N ILE A 116 19.82 -21.58 16.97
CA ILE A 116 20.34 -22.48 15.92
C ILE A 116 21.88 -22.43 15.87
N VAL A 117 22.48 -21.23 15.90
CA VAL A 117 23.95 -21.06 15.90
C VAL A 117 24.58 -21.65 17.17
N SER A 118 23.88 -21.55 18.29
CA SER A 118 24.31 -22.12 19.57
C SER A 118 24.31 -23.66 19.57
N GLY A 119 23.28 -24.28 19.00
CA GLY A 119 23.20 -25.74 18.86
C GLY A 119 24.25 -26.32 17.91
N LEU A 120 24.66 -25.56 16.89
CA LEU A 120 25.67 -25.98 15.91
C LEU A 120 27.13 -25.80 16.38
N SER A 121 27.39 -24.91 17.35
CA SER A 121 28.74 -24.56 17.80
C SER A 121 29.20 -25.34 19.05
N GLY A 122 28.37 -26.22 19.61
CA GLY A 122 28.73 -27.04 20.79
C GLY A 122 28.89 -26.23 22.08
N TYR A 123 28.41 -24.99 22.13
CA TYR A 123 28.42 -24.17 23.34
C TYR A 123 27.43 -24.74 24.36
N SER A 124 27.88 -24.94 25.60
CA SER A 124 27.01 -25.43 26.69
C SER A 124 25.85 -24.46 26.91
N SER A 125 24.63 -25.01 26.96
CA SER A 125 23.36 -24.28 27.09
C SER A 125 23.36 -23.22 28.20
N ASP A 126 24.08 -23.51 29.29
CA ASP A 126 24.07 -22.69 30.50
C ASP A 126 24.74 -21.33 30.29
N LYS A 127 25.77 -21.27 29.43
CA LYS A 127 26.47 -20.02 29.11
C LYS A 127 25.65 -19.12 28.17
N ILE A 128 24.87 -19.73 27.28
CA ILE A 128 24.01 -19.00 26.33
C ILE A 128 22.82 -18.38 27.06
N ILE A 129 22.20 -19.13 27.97
CA ILE A 129 21.10 -18.63 28.80
C ILE A 129 21.57 -17.43 29.63
N GLY A 130 22.75 -17.52 30.25
CA GLY A 130 23.35 -16.39 30.99
C GLY A 130 23.57 -15.14 30.14
N LEU A 131 24.03 -15.30 28.89
CA LEU A 131 24.27 -14.18 27.98
C LEU A 131 22.96 -13.54 27.50
N VAL A 132 21.95 -14.35 27.17
CA VAL A 132 20.62 -13.86 26.78
C VAL A 132 19.94 -13.11 27.93
N VAL A 133 19.95 -13.68 29.14
CA VAL A 133 19.39 -13.02 30.34
C VAL A 133 20.15 -11.73 30.65
N GLY A 134 21.48 -11.75 30.58
CA GLY A 134 22.32 -10.56 30.76
C GLY A 134 22.00 -9.44 29.77
N ALA A 135 21.84 -9.78 28.48
CA ALA A 135 21.49 -8.81 27.45
C ALA A 135 20.09 -8.21 27.65
N ILE A 136 19.11 -9.02 28.06
CA ILE A 136 17.75 -8.55 28.37
C ILE A 136 17.76 -7.60 29.57
N LEU A 137 18.49 -7.94 30.64
CA LEU A 137 18.60 -7.09 31.83
C LEU A 137 19.31 -5.77 31.52
N LEU A 138 20.40 -5.81 30.73
CA LEU A 138 21.11 -4.61 30.30
C LEU A 138 20.22 -3.69 29.45
N TYR A 139 19.47 -4.27 28.51
CA TYR A 139 18.52 -3.52 27.68
C TYR A 139 17.41 -2.88 28.52
N ALA A 140 16.83 -3.62 29.48
CA ALA A 140 15.81 -3.10 30.37
C ALA A 140 16.34 -1.93 31.23
N ALA A 141 17.58 -2.04 31.74
CA ALA A 141 18.23 -1.00 32.52
C ALA A 141 18.50 0.26 31.66
N LEU A 142 19.04 0.10 30.46
CA LEU A 142 19.27 1.22 29.52
C LEU A 142 17.96 1.92 29.16
N ARG A 143 16.90 1.17 28.89
CA ARG A 143 15.58 1.72 28.58
C ARG A 143 14.99 2.49 29.75
N TYR A 144 15.12 1.97 30.98
CA TYR A 144 14.69 2.66 32.19
C TYR A 144 15.45 3.99 32.39
N LEU A 145 16.77 3.98 32.17
CA LEU A 145 17.60 5.18 32.29
C LEU A 145 17.27 6.24 31.25
N MET A 146 17.03 5.86 29.98
CA MET A 146 16.64 6.80 28.94
C MET A 146 15.28 7.45 29.21
N LYS A 147 14.32 6.67 29.71
CA LYS A 147 12.97 7.18 30.03
C LYS A 147 12.95 8.17 31.21
N ARG A 148 13.97 8.14 32.07
CA ARG A 148 14.09 9.07 33.21
C ARG A 148 14.76 10.41 32.85
N ARG A 149 15.33 10.53 31.65
CA ARG A 149 15.97 11.76 31.13
C ARG A 149 15.07 12.59 30.20
N GLN A 150 13.84 12.14 29.94
CA GLN A 150 12.78 12.90 29.27
C GLN A 150 11.78 13.37 30.31
#